data_AF-A0A2G6NMW2-F1
#
_entry.id   AF-A0A2G6NMW2-F1
#
_cell.length_a   1.000
_cell.length_b   1.000
_cell.length_c   1.000
_cell.angle_alpha   90.00
_cell.angle_beta   90.00
_cell.angle_gamma   90.00
#
_symmetry.space_group_name_H-M   'P 1'
#
loop_
_entity.id
_entity.type
_entity.pdbx_description
1 polymer ?
#
loop_
_entity_poly.entity_id
_entity_poly.type
_entity_poly.pdbx_seq_one_letter_code
_entity_poly.pdbx_strand_id
1 'polypeptide(L)'
;MISMQRVAHEIKNVGLYDLILQDIQKVLRKEGVKTDEILDALDRHPEILRDYKQTNVEYNLSNIHLKDLDSDGLSGLDKEKVATINRNLATLRGLEKYTLDFEHSSTLVLIFSIEFLVLFSAQYFVILLNLKEWQWQIYGFFALSIVAAFFYAKKQQKLYSDNAEIFEQLYQQTERLLDELPIDKTAYYIDECEEHI
;
A
#
# COMPACT_ATOMS: atom_id res chain seq x y z
N MET A 1 12.70 -8.11 4.07
CA MET A 1 11.84 -7.93 5.27
C MET A 1 10.44 -8.55 5.14
N ILE A 2 10.16 -9.24 4.05
CA ILE A 2 8.88 -9.89 3.76
C ILE A 2 9.07 -11.40 3.88
N SER A 3 8.19 -12.08 4.61
CA SER A 3 8.18 -13.55 4.69
C SER A 3 7.34 -14.12 3.55
N MET A 4 8.00 -14.72 2.54
CA MET A 4 7.31 -15.30 1.38
C MET A 4 6.43 -16.50 1.76
N GLN A 5 6.83 -17.27 2.77
CA GLN A 5 6.05 -18.37 3.33
C GLN A 5 4.72 -17.85 3.87
N ARG A 6 4.75 -16.74 4.60
CA ARG A 6 3.55 -16.09 5.11
C ARG A 6 2.67 -15.55 3.96
N VAL A 7 3.26 -14.85 2.99
CA VAL A 7 2.53 -14.38 1.79
C VAL A 7 1.78 -15.54 1.12
N ALA A 8 2.47 -16.66 0.88
CA ALA A 8 1.86 -17.83 0.26
C ALA A 8 0.78 -18.49 1.12
N HIS A 9 0.93 -18.45 2.45
CA HIS A 9 -0.08 -18.94 3.39
C HIS A 9 -1.33 -18.05 3.37
N GLU A 10 -1.16 -16.74 3.48
CA GLU A 10 -2.23 -15.74 3.45
C GLU A 10 -3.01 -15.82 2.14
N ILE A 11 -2.32 -15.80 0.99
CA ILE A 11 -2.96 -15.94 -0.33
C ILE A 11 -3.81 -17.21 -0.42
N LYS A 12 -3.36 -18.31 0.20
CA LYS A 12 -4.05 -19.59 0.11
C LYS A 12 -5.28 -19.67 1.02
N ASN A 13 -5.22 -19.05 2.20
CA ASN A 13 -6.14 -19.35 3.29
C ASN A 13 -7.02 -18.17 3.71
N VAL A 14 -6.64 -16.93 3.39
CA VAL A 14 -7.34 -15.72 3.81
C VAL A 14 -8.15 -15.15 2.65
N GLY A 15 -9.47 -15.07 2.83
CA GLY A 15 -10.41 -14.67 1.76
C GLY A 15 -10.18 -13.27 1.18
N LEU A 16 -9.47 -12.39 1.90
CA LEU A 16 -9.03 -11.09 1.38
C LEU A 16 -8.25 -11.22 0.06
N TYR A 17 -7.50 -12.31 -0.11
CA TYR A 17 -6.62 -12.53 -1.26
C TYR A 17 -7.20 -13.50 -2.30
N ASP A 18 -8.50 -13.81 -2.25
CA ASP A 18 -9.15 -14.77 -3.16
C ASP A 18 -8.97 -14.41 -4.63
N LEU A 19 -8.97 -13.11 -4.98
CA LEU A 19 -8.73 -12.67 -6.36
C LEU A 19 -7.30 -13.00 -6.84
N ILE A 20 -6.32 -12.83 -5.95
CA ILE A 20 -4.91 -13.15 -6.22
C ILE A 20 -4.74 -14.66 -6.36
N LEU A 21 -5.38 -15.44 -5.48
CA LEU A 21 -5.39 -16.89 -5.56
C LEU A 21 -5.99 -17.37 -6.89
N GLN A 22 -7.08 -16.76 -7.35
CA GLN A 22 -7.70 -17.06 -8.65
C GLN A 22 -6.74 -16.77 -9.81
N ASP A 23 -5.96 -15.69 -9.74
CA ASP A 23 -4.99 -15.37 -10.79
C ASP A 23 -3.82 -16.37 -10.81
N ILE A 24 -3.33 -16.81 -9.65
CA ILE A 24 -2.36 -17.91 -9.55
C ILE A 24 -2.95 -19.20 -10.15
N GLN A 25 -4.19 -19.56 -9.81
CA GLN A 25 -4.88 -20.73 -10.35
C GLN A 25 -5.00 -20.69 -11.87
N LYS A 26 -5.29 -19.51 -12.46
CA LYS A 26 -5.34 -19.31 -13.92
C LYS A 26 -3.97 -19.51 -14.56
N VAL A 27 -2.93 -18.91 -13.98
CA VAL A 27 -1.55 -19.03 -14.49
C VAL A 27 -1.07 -20.48 -14.44
N LEU A 28 -1.31 -21.18 -13.34
CA LEU A 28 -0.93 -22.58 -13.15
C LEU A 28 -1.88 -23.58 -13.82
N ARG A 29 -3.05 -23.12 -14.29
CA ARG A 29 -4.14 -23.92 -14.88
C ARG A 29 -4.61 -25.06 -13.97
N LYS A 30 -4.79 -24.76 -12.68
CA LYS A 30 -5.24 -25.72 -11.65
C LYS A 30 -6.17 -25.03 -10.66
N GLU A 31 -7.20 -25.73 -10.21
CA GLU A 31 -8.11 -25.24 -9.17
C GLU A 31 -7.50 -25.39 -7.76
N GLY A 32 -6.80 -26.49 -7.50
CA GLY A 32 -6.10 -26.71 -6.23
C GLY A 32 -4.61 -26.38 -6.36
N VAL A 33 -4.13 -25.41 -5.59
CA VAL A 33 -2.72 -25.02 -5.54
C VAL A 33 -2.12 -25.25 -4.15
N LYS A 34 -0.93 -25.84 -4.11
CA LYS A 34 -0.16 -26.00 -2.87
C LYS A 34 0.65 -24.74 -2.57
N THR A 35 1.05 -24.56 -1.32
CA THR A 35 1.84 -23.40 -0.89
C THR A 35 3.17 -23.29 -1.66
N ASP A 36 3.83 -24.42 -1.93
CA ASP A 36 5.06 -24.43 -2.75
C ASP A 36 4.82 -24.00 -4.20
N GLU A 37 3.65 -24.32 -4.76
CA GLU A 37 3.28 -23.88 -6.12
C GLU A 37 2.94 -22.39 -6.15
N ILE A 38 2.36 -21.85 -5.07
CA ILE A 38 2.14 -20.42 -4.90
C ILE A 38 3.49 -19.68 -4.80
N LEU A 39 4.45 -20.22 -4.05
CA LEU A 39 5.80 -19.65 -3.96
C LEU A 39 6.49 -19.61 -5.33
N ASP A 40 6.40 -20.69 -6.11
CA ASP A 40 6.94 -20.76 -7.47
C ASP A 40 6.23 -19.77 -8.42
N ALA A 41 4.92 -19.59 -8.27
CA ALA A 41 4.17 -18.59 -9.03
C ALA A 41 4.61 -17.16 -8.68
N LEU A 42 4.78 -16.84 -7.39
CA LEU A 42 5.23 -15.53 -6.93
C LEU A 42 6.62 -15.16 -7.45
N ASP A 43 7.51 -16.14 -7.63
CA ASP A 43 8.85 -15.94 -8.19
C ASP A 43 8.80 -15.69 -9.71
N ARG A 44 7.98 -16.45 -10.44
CA ARG A 44 7.86 -16.33 -11.90
C ARG A 44 6.99 -15.17 -12.37
N HIS A 45 6.08 -14.72 -11.53
CA HIS A 45 5.07 -13.69 -11.82
C HIS A 45 5.11 -12.60 -10.74
N PRO A 46 6.10 -11.68 -10.81
CA PRO A 46 6.28 -10.63 -9.79
C PRO A 46 5.09 -9.69 -9.65
N GLU A 47 4.24 -9.60 -10.69
CA GLU A 47 2.96 -8.90 -10.64
C GLU A 47 2.03 -9.42 -9.52
N ILE A 48 2.05 -10.72 -9.23
CA ILE A 48 1.21 -11.32 -8.19
C ILE A 48 1.62 -10.83 -6.79
N LEU A 49 2.94 -10.73 -6.54
CA LEU A 49 3.44 -10.17 -5.29
C LEU A 49 3.12 -8.68 -5.17
N ARG A 50 3.15 -7.94 -6.28
CA ARG A 50 2.76 -6.52 -6.30
C ARG A 50 1.28 -6.37 -5.94
N ASP A 51 0.40 -7.20 -6.50
CA ASP A 51 -1.04 -7.14 -6.25
C ASP A 51 -1.37 -7.52 -4.80
N TYR A 52 -0.63 -8.48 -4.22
CA TYR A 52 -0.68 -8.79 -2.79
C TYR A 52 -0.30 -7.57 -1.94
N LYS A 53 0.83 -6.93 -2.27
CA LYS A 53 1.29 -5.74 -1.54
C LYS A 53 0.30 -4.59 -1.63
N GLN A 54 -0.28 -4.40 -2.81
CA GLN A 54 -1.28 -3.38 -3.05
C GLN A 54 -2.53 -3.63 -2.21
N THR A 55 -3.06 -4.87 -2.21
CA THR A 55 -4.21 -5.26 -1.39
C THR A 55 -3.97 -4.95 0.08
N ASN A 56 -2.78 -5.27 0.59
CA ASN A 56 -2.43 -4.95 1.99
C ASN A 56 -2.51 -3.45 2.27
N VAL A 57 -1.88 -2.63 1.42
CA VAL A 57 -1.89 -1.18 1.63
C VAL A 57 -3.31 -0.60 1.56
N GLU A 58 -4.14 -1.07 0.64
CA GLU A 58 -5.54 -0.64 0.50
C GLU A 58 -6.37 -0.96 1.76
N TYR A 59 -6.08 -2.09 2.42
CA TYR A 59 -6.74 -2.51 3.66
C TYR A 59 -6.01 -2.05 4.93
N ASN A 60 -5.00 -1.19 4.80
CA ASN A 60 -4.15 -0.69 5.90
C ASN A 60 -3.37 -1.78 6.65
N LEU A 61 -3.09 -2.89 5.99
CA LEU A 61 -2.24 -3.96 6.47
C LEU A 61 -0.79 -3.71 6.06
N SER A 62 0.15 -4.08 6.92
CA SER A 62 1.57 -3.92 6.65
C SER A 62 2.13 -5.06 5.80
N ASN A 63 2.91 -4.73 4.76
CA ASN A 63 3.70 -5.71 4.01
C ASN A 63 5.00 -6.08 4.72
N ILE A 64 5.35 -5.40 5.81
CA ILE A 64 6.55 -5.67 6.59
C ILE A 64 6.21 -6.73 7.64
N HIS A 65 6.63 -7.96 7.37
CA HIS A 65 6.36 -9.11 8.24
C HIS A 65 7.38 -9.25 9.38
N LEU A 66 8.33 -8.33 9.50
CA LEU A 66 9.34 -8.34 10.56
C LEU A 66 8.81 -7.59 11.79
N LYS A 67 8.82 -8.25 12.96
CA LYS A 67 8.55 -7.60 14.25
C LYS A 67 9.76 -6.78 14.71
N ASP A 68 9.54 -5.95 15.72
CA ASP A 68 10.64 -5.19 16.32
C ASP A 68 11.65 -6.16 16.94
N LEU A 69 12.93 -5.90 16.70
CA LEU A 69 14.02 -6.76 17.15
C LEU A 69 14.30 -6.54 18.63
N ASP A 70 14.63 -7.64 19.32
CA ASP A 70 15.14 -7.59 20.68
C ASP A 70 16.62 -7.23 20.69
N SER A 71 17.03 -6.44 21.67
CA SER A 71 18.41 -6.00 21.87
C SER A 71 19.11 -6.76 23.00
N ASP A 72 18.41 -7.66 23.69
CA ASP A 72 18.95 -8.42 24.81
C ASP A 72 20.11 -9.34 24.38
N GLY A 73 21.19 -9.30 25.16
CA GLY A 73 22.40 -10.07 24.88
C GLY A 73 23.34 -9.52 23.79
N LEU A 74 22.98 -8.42 23.10
CA LEU A 74 23.81 -7.82 22.06
C LEU A 74 24.89 -6.86 22.60
N SER A 75 25.96 -6.68 21.82
CA SER A 75 27.02 -5.72 22.09
C SER A 75 26.52 -4.27 21.93
N GLY A 76 27.23 -3.29 22.52
CA GLY A 76 26.78 -1.88 22.50
C GLY A 76 26.54 -1.31 21.09
N LEU A 77 27.40 -1.67 20.12
CA LEU A 77 27.26 -1.24 18.72
C LEU A 77 26.02 -1.89 18.05
N ASP A 78 25.79 -3.16 18.33
CA ASP A 78 24.66 -3.90 17.75
C ASP A 78 23.32 -3.46 18.35
N LYS A 79 23.30 -3.05 19.63
CA LYS A 79 22.13 -2.44 20.27
C LYS A 79 21.71 -1.14 19.59
N GLU A 80 22.67 -0.30 19.20
CA GLU A 80 22.38 0.95 18.47
C GLU A 80 21.83 0.66 17.07
N LYS A 81 22.37 -0.35 16.38
CA LYS A 81 21.83 -0.82 15.09
C LYS A 81 20.40 -1.32 15.24
N VAL A 82 20.11 -2.15 16.24
CA VAL A 82 18.75 -2.64 16.53
C VAL A 82 17.78 -1.48 16.80
N ALA A 83 18.17 -0.51 17.62
CA ALA A 83 17.34 0.67 17.88
C ALA A 83 17.06 1.48 16.61
N THR A 84 18.05 1.58 15.71
CA THR A 84 17.90 2.22 14.41
C THR A 84 16.97 1.44 13.50
N ILE A 85 17.13 0.12 13.42
CA ILE A 85 16.25 -0.77 12.66
C ILE A 85 14.80 -0.62 13.14
N ASN A 86 14.54 -0.70 14.45
CA ASN A 86 13.17 -0.61 14.97
C ASN A 86 12.54 0.76 14.67
N ARG A 87 13.32 1.86 14.74
CA ARG A 87 12.84 3.19 14.32
C ARG A 87 12.53 3.24 12.83
N ASN A 88 13.38 2.62 12.00
CA ASN A 88 13.17 2.55 10.56
C ASN A 88 11.94 1.70 10.24
N LEU A 89 11.74 0.56 10.90
CA LEU A 89 10.56 -0.30 10.73
C LEU A 89 9.27 0.48 11.03
N ALA A 90 9.22 1.20 12.15
CA ALA A 90 8.06 2.04 12.48
C ALA A 90 7.79 3.11 11.41
N THR A 91 8.84 3.74 10.89
CA THR A 91 8.73 4.76 9.84
C THR A 91 8.28 4.14 8.52
N LEU A 92 8.87 3.01 8.12
CA LEU A 92 8.53 2.28 6.91
C LEU A 92 7.05 1.86 6.92
N ARG A 93 6.55 1.26 8.01
CA ARG A 93 5.13 0.90 8.18
C ARG A 93 4.20 2.09 7.94
N GLY A 94 4.56 3.28 8.45
CA GLY A 94 3.78 4.50 8.23
C GLY A 94 3.85 5.07 6.80
N LEU A 95 4.88 4.73 6.05
CA LEU A 95 5.12 5.18 4.67
C LEU A 95 4.61 4.19 3.61
N GLU A 96 4.24 2.96 3.98
CA GLU A 96 3.77 1.93 3.03
C GLU A 96 2.59 2.42 2.16
N LYS A 97 1.72 3.27 2.69
CA LYS A 97 0.62 3.90 1.93
C LYS A 97 1.04 4.72 0.72
N TYR A 98 2.29 5.17 0.68
CA TYR A 98 2.84 5.94 -0.44
C TYR A 98 3.53 5.06 -1.47
N THR A 99 3.63 3.75 -1.23
CA THR A 99 4.13 2.79 -2.23
C THR A 99 3.08 2.47 -3.31
N LEU A 100 1.82 2.80 -3.07
CA LEU A 100 0.77 2.79 -4.10
C LEU A 100 0.97 3.94 -5.07
N ASP A 101 0.75 3.67 -6.35
CA ASP A 101 0.65 4.71 -7.36
C ASP A 101 -0.45 5.71 -6.99
N PHE A 102 -0.14 7.00 -7.08
CA PHE A 102 -1.09 8.07 -6.75
C PHE A 102 -2.39 7.94 -7.55
N GLU A 103 -2.33 7.44 -8.79
CA GLU A 103 -3.47 7.20 -9.67
C GLU A 103 -4.45 6.17 -9.12
N HIS A 104 -3.94 5.18 -8.38
CA HIS A 104 -4.72 4.15 -7.71
C HIS A 104 -4.97 4.46 -6.22
N SER A 105 -4.51 5.62 -5.74
CA SER A 105 -4.67 6.00 -4.34
C SER A 105 -6.11 6.42 -4.01
N SER A 106 -6.56 6.07 -2.81
CA SER A 106 -7.85 6.54 -2.25
C SER A 106 -7.95 8.07 -2.20
N THR A 107 -6.81 8.77 -2.14
CA THR A 107 -6.75 10.25 -2.17
C THR A 107 -7.28 10.80 -3.49
N LEU A 108 -6.83 10.27 -4.63
CA LEU A 108 -7.28 10.74 -5.94
C LEU A 108 -8.74 10.38 -6.18
N VAL A 109 -9.15 9.17 -5.81
CA VAL A 109 -10.55 8.72 -5.88
C VAL A 109 -11.46 9.63 -5.06
N LEU A 110 -11.04 10.03 -3.86
CA LEU A 110 -11.78 10.96 -3.01
C LEU A 110 -11.92 12.34 -3.65
N ILE A 111 -10.84 12.89 -4.21
CA ILE A 111 -10.86 14.18 -4.92
C ILE A 111 -11.89 14.13 -6.05
N PHE A 112 -11.82 13.11 -6.91
CA PHE A 112 -12.78 12.97 -8.01
C PHE A 112 -14.22 12.76 -7.51
N SER A 113 -14.42 11.95 -6.47
CA SER A 113 -15.75 11.68 -5.92
C SER A 113 -16.44 12.94 -5.41
N ILE A 114 -15.68 13.83 -4.74
CA ILE A 114 -16.18 15.12 -4.27
C ILE A 114 -16.55 16.02 -5.46
N GLU A 115 -15.67 16.13 -6.46
CA GLU A 115 -15.95 16.98 -7.64
C GLU A 115 -17.15 16.47 -8.44
N PHE A 116 -17.30 15.15 -8.61
CA PHE A 116 -18.49 14.56 -9.23
C PHE A 116 -19.75 14.86 -8.43
N LEU A 117 -19.71 14.69 -7.10
CA LEU A 117 -20.85 15.00 -6.23
C LEU A 117 -21.27 16.47 -6.37
N VAL A 118 -20.31 17.40 -6.36
CA VAL A 118 -20.57 18.83 -6.51
C VAL A 118 -21.16 19.14 -7.89
N LEU A 119 -20.61 18.56 -8.97
CA LEU A 119 -21.13 18.73 -10.32
C LEU A 119 -22.58 18.25 -10.45
N PHE A 120 -22.85 17.03 -9.99
CA PHE A 120 -24.21 16.46 -10.02
C PHE A 120 -25.19 17.28 -9.19
N SER A 121 -24.76 17.74 -8.01
CA SER A 121 -25.57 18.60 -7.15
C SER A 121 -25.87 19.94 -7.83
N ALA A 122 -24.86 20.58 -8.42
CA ALA A 122 -25.03 21.84 -9.16
C ALA A 122 -25.98 21.67 -10.36
N GLN A 123 -25.81 20.59 -11.13
CA GLN A 123 -26.71 20.24 -12.23
C GLN A 123 -28.15 20.08 -11.76
N TYR A 124 -28.35 19.36 -10.66
CA TYR A 124 -29.65 19.12 -10.08
C TYR A 124 -30.34 20.42 -9.66
N PHE A 125 -29.63 21.33 -9.01
CA PHE A 125 -30.17 22.65 -8.64
C PHE A 125 -30.52 23.51 -9.85
N VAL A 126 -29.71 23.49 -10.91
CA VAL A 126 -30.01 24.24 -12.15
C VAL A 126 -31.35 23.79 -12.73
N ILE A 127 -31.60 22.47 -12.78
CA ILE A 127 -32.84 21.91 -13.30
C ILE A 127 -34.01 22.20 -12.36
N LEU A 128 -33.89 21.88 -11.08
CA LEU A 128 -35.00 22.01 -10.11
C LEU A 128 -35.46 23.45 -9.91
N LEU A 129 -34.50 24.38 -9.80
CA LEU A 129 -34.77 25.79 -9.52
C LEU A 129 -34.92 26.63 -10.79
N ASN A 130 -34.88 25.98 -11.97
CA ASN A 130 -34.96 26.63 -13.28
C ASN A 130 -33.93 27.77 -13.46
N LEU A 131 -32.69 27.57 -12.99
CA LEU A 131 -31.61 28.57 -13.00
C LEU A 131 -30.85 28.60 -14.33
N LYS A 132 -31.54 28.38 -15.45
CA LYS A 132 -30.93 28.23 -16.77
C LYS A 132 -30.11 29.46 -17.19
N GLU A 133 -30.54 30.66 -16.80
CA GLU A 133 -29.82 31.91 -17.08
C GLU A 133 -28.49 32.04 -16.31
N TRP A 134 -28.35 31.36 -15.17
CA TRP A 134 -27.15 31.37 -14.33
C TRP A 134 -26.23 30.17 -14.57
N GLN A 135 -26.61 29.29 -15.50
CA GLN A 135 -25.92 28.03 -15.77
C GLN A 135 -24.43 28.25 -16.11
N TRP A 136 -24.11 29.28 -16.89
CA TRP A 136 -22.73 29.61 -17.25
C TRP A 136 -21.90 30.06 -16.06
N GLN A 137 -22.48 30.84 -15.15
CA GLN A 137 -21.82 31.33 -13.94
C GLN A 137 -21.57 30.16 -12.98
N ILE A 138 -22.55 29.27 -12.83
CA ILE A 138 -22.47 28.08 -11.97
C ILE A 138 -21.38 27.13 -12.49
N TYR A 139 -21.39 26.81 -13.78
CA TYR A 139 -20.34 25.95 -14.36
C TYR A 139 -18.98 26.64 -14.44
N GLY A 140 -18.94 27.95 -14.66
CA GLY A 140 -17.70 28.73 -14.63
C GLY A 140 -17.05 28.69 -13.24
N PHE A 141 -17.85 28.83 -12.19
CA PHE A 141 -17.37 28.67 -10.81
C PHE A 141 -16.92 27.23 -10.53
N PHE A 142 -17.68 26.23 -11.00
CA PHE A 142 -17.27 24.82 -10.90
C PHE A 142 -15.97 24.53 -11.65
N ALA A 143 -15.75 25.12 -12.83
CA ALA A 143 -14.49 24.97 -13.54
C ALA A 143 -13.29 25.49 -12.72
N LEU A 144 -13.49 26.54 -11.91
CA LEU A 144 -12.46 27.02 -10.98
C LEU A 144 -12.21 26.02 -9.84
N SER A 145 -13.22 25.30 -9.35
CA SER A 145 -13.00 24.23 -8.35
C SER A 145 -12.16 23.10 -8.92
N ILE A 146 -12.42 22.69 -10.17
CA ILE A 146 -11.59 21.70 -10.87
C ILE A 146 -10.14 22.16 -10.95
N VAL A 147 -9.89 23.43 -11.30
CA VAL A 147 -8.53 23.98 -11.36
C VAL A 147 -7.85 23.91 -9.98
N ALA A 148 -8.56 24.28 -8.91
CA ALA A 148 -8.03 24.17 -7.55
C ALA A 148 -7.74 22.70 -7.16
N ALA A 149 -8.65 21.79 -7.47
CA ALA A 149 -8.50 20.36 -7.25
C ALA A 149 -7.30 19.78 -8.03
N PHE A 150 -7.08 20.24 -9.26
CA PHE A 150 -5.92 19.86 -10.06
C PHE A 150 -4.59 20.27 -9.42
N PHE A 151 -4.47 21.51 -8.93
CA PHE A 151 -3.27 21.94 -8.22
C PHE A 151 -3.06 21.17 -6.92
N TYR A 152 -4.14 20.87 -6.20
CA TYR A 152 -4.07 20.05 -5.00
C TYR A 152 -3.62 18.61 -5.34
N ALA A 153 -4.19 17.99 -6.37
CA ALA A 153 -3.80 16.67 -6.84
C ALA A 153 -2.33 16.62 -7.27
N LYS A 154 -1.83 17.63 -7.99
CA LYS A 154 -0.40 17.76 -8.32
C LYS A 154 0.50 17.83 -7.09
N LYS A 155 0.09 18.57 -6.06
CA LYS A 155 0.82 18.65 -4.79
C LYS A 155 0.86 17.29 -4.09
N GLN A 156 -0.28 16.58 -4.06
CA GLN A 156 -0.35 15.24 -3.48
C GLN A 156 0.49 14.24 -4.26
N GLN A 157 0.43 14.25 -5.59
CA GLN A 157 1.26 13.41 -6.45
C GLN A 157 2.75 13.56 -6.13
N LYS A 158 3.22 14.80 -5.95
CA LYS A 158 4.60 15.04 -5.54
C LYS A 158 4.91 14.46 -4.15
N LEU A 159 4.03 14.66 -3.17
CA LEU A 159 4.19 14.09 -1.83
C LEU A 159 4.29 12.56 -1.86
N TYR A 160 3.48 11.89 -2.68
CA TYR A 160 3.56 10.44 -2.88
C TYR A 160 4.92 10.04 -3.47
N SER A 161 5.38 10.72 -4.51
CA SER A 161 6.68 10.45 -5.13
C SER A 161 7.84 10.63 -4.15
N ASP A 162 7.87 11.76 -3.42
CA ASP A 162 8.94 12.07 -2.46
C ASP A 162 8.97 11.02 -1.33
N ASN A 163 7.81 10.62 -0.80
CA ASN A 163 7.72 9.62 0.26
C ASN A 163 8.01 8.19 -0.22
N ALA A 164 7.66 7.85 -1.47
CA ALA A 164 8.00 6.57 -2.07
C ALA A 164 9.53 6.43 -2.22
N GLU A 165 10.22 7.50 -2.62
CA GLU A 165 11.68 7.52 -2.68
C GLU A 165 12.30 7.35 -1.29
N ILE A 166 11.79 8.07 -0.29
CA ILE A 166 12.23 7.93 1.11
C ILE A 166 12.01 6.49 1.61
N PHE A 167 10.85 5.90 1.29
CA PHE A 167 10.55 4.52 1.66
C PHE A 167 11.60 3.56 1.08
N GLU A 168 11.89 3.66 -0.22
CA GLU A 168 12.85 2.78 -0.90
C GLU A 168 14.25 2.91 -0.30
N GLN A 169 14.73 4.14 -0.09
CA GLN A 169 16.04 4.39 0.52
C GLN A 169 16.13 3.82 1.94
N LEU A 170 15.09 4.06 2.75
CA LEU A 170 15.04 3.59 4.13
C LEU A 170 14.89 2.06 4.21
N TYR A 171 14.17 1.46 3.27
CA TYR A 171 13.99 0.01 3.16
C TYR A 171 15.33 -0.66 2.86
N GLN A 172 16.05 -0.18 1.83
CA GLN A 172 17.39 -0.68 1.48
C GLN A 172 18.40 -0.49 2.61
N GLN A 173 18.39 0.67 3.28
CA GLN A 173 19.26 0.91 4.43
C GLN A 173 18.96 -0.08 5.57
N THR A 174 17.67 -0.33 5.84
CA THR A 174 17.25 -1.22 6.93
C THR A 174 17.60 -2.68 6.61
N GLU A 175 17.45 -3.12 5.36
CA GLU A 175 17.90 -4.46 4.96
C GLU A 175 19.41 -4.64 5.12
N ARG A 176 20.22 -3.65 4.73
CA ARG A 176 21.68 -3.70 4.94
C ARG A 176 22.04 -3.80 6.43
N LEU A 177 21.42 -2.98 7.28
CA LEU A 177 21.64 -3.03 8.73
C LEU A 177 21.22 -4.38 9.32
N LEU A 178 20.14 -4.97 8.82
CA LEU A 178 19.70 -6.31 9.19
C LEU A 178 20.70 -7.38 8.78
N ASP A 179 21.28 -7.31 7.57
CA ASP A 179 22.29 -8.26 7.08
C ASP A 179 23.60 -8.22 7.88
N GLU A 180 23.93 -7.07 8.46
CA GLU A 180 25.13 -6.91 9.30
C GLU A 180 24.97 -7.49 10.72
N LEU A 181 23.73 -7.73 11.19
CA LEU A 181 23.51 -8.27 12.52
C LEU A 181 23.69 -9.79 12.54
N PRO A 182 24.39 -10.35 13.54
CA PRO A 182 24.57 -11.80 13.70
C PRO A 182 23.33 -12.45 14.34
N ILE A 183 22.13 -12.10 13.87
CA ILE A 183 20.85 -12.62 14.38
C ILE A 183 20.14 -13.43 13.29
N ASP A 184 19.45 -14.49 13.70
CA ASP A 184 18.54 -15.19 12.81
C ASP A 184 17.25 -14.37 12.64
N LYS A 185 17.11 -13.76 11.46
CA LYS A 185 15.96 -12.90 11.11
C LYS A 185 14.66 -13.67 11.07
N THR A 186 14.70 -14.97 10.77
CA THR A 186 13.48 -15.78 10.62
C THR A 186 12.73 -15.93 11.94
N ALA A 187 13.44 -15.90 13.07
CA ALA A 187 12.86 -15.89 14.42
C ALA A 187 12.04 -14.62 14.73
N TYR A 188 12.22 -13.56 13.93
CA TYR A 188 11.53 -12.29 14.08
C TYR A 188 10.42 -12.06 13.06
N TYR A 189 10.16 -13.02 12.17
CA TYR A 189 8.97 -12.94 11.34
C TYR A 189 7.70 -13.15 12.17
N ILE A 190 6.68 -12.38 11.80
CA ILE A 190 5.32 -12.51 12.28
C ILE A 190 4.68 -13.58 11.40
N ASP A 191 4.43 -14.76 11.95
CA ASP A 191 3.94 -15.93 11.20
C ASP A 191 2.44 -15.84 10.89
N GLU A 192 1.66 -15.21 11.77
CA GLU A 192 0.22 -14.99 11.61
C GLU A 192 -0.12 -13.53 11.88
N CYS A 193 -0.96 -12.95 11.04
CA CYS A 193 -1.41 -11.58 11.21
C CYS A 193 -2.69 -11.56 12.05
N GLU A 194 -2.58 -11.08 13.29
CA GLU A 194 -3.70 -11.03 14.25
C GLU A 194 -4.90 -10.20 13.75
N GLU A 195 -4.69 -9.28 12.80
CA GLU A 195 -5.74 -8.42 12.21
C GLU A 195 -6.64 -9.14 11.20
N HIS A 196 -6.36 -10.40 10.84
CA HIS A 196 -7.14 -11.18 9.87
C HIS A 196 -8.16 -12.15 10.49
N ILE A 197 -8.44 -12.04 11.80
CA ILE A 197 -9.46 -12.83 12.52
C ILE A 197 -10.82 -12.12 12.51
#